data_AF-A0A0D0BHY8-F1
#
_entry.id   AF-A0A0D0BHY8-F1
#
_cell.length_a   1.000
_cell.length_b   1.000
_cell.length_c   1.000
_cell.angle_alpha   90.00
_cell.angle_beta   90.00
_cell.angle_gamma   90.00
#
_symmetry.space_group_name_H-M   'P 1'
#
loop_
_entity.id
_entity.type
_entity.pdbx_description
1 polymer ?
#
loop_
_entity_poly.entity_id
_entity_poly.type
_entity_poly.pdbx_seq_one_letter_code
_entity_poly.pdbx_strand_id
1 'polypeptide(L)'
;MRTVPQDAGETSRQVNNILRNLRGEHFRHSRNLQRVPASLPTPLHVNNLPTLPIGLIYPSAEDSRRNAVAPLAHHPSRPVWVAGPDPPRSWTTLSSPKIKEADLADMNSPAWREHALDLAFSPDNASVPSPGNCTSLRSLQMGEFPTLALLSLHVIRMECSGYELAEIRPHIPPHLCRVLMRHSAINCPLSQIELNAICGEEGHADGELVVVGPHAALRSDHFRRIHSSRESGLPGECAAEESTQWDSLTAQGSEPSSLFSLVLLSTPLTFALSDLPPTITCLTLVNIPKPVALQRLPLYCPLVSLLDLSYNSWLIPASGEKLLHDYPWTKLRYLKVLGLRGCRVTPLLLSQVNRGRWDDVHVIH
;
A
#
# COMPACT_ATOMS: atom_id res chain seq x y z
N MET A 1 -25.90 -37.85 35.26
CA MET A 1 -26.29 -37.81 33.83
C MET A 1 -27.56 -36.99 33.70
N ARG A 2 -27.47 -35.78 33.13
CA ARG A 2 -28.60 -34.90 32.79
C ARG A 2 -28.44 -34.52 31.32
N THR A 3 -29.39 -34.92 30.49
CA THR A 3 -29.48 -34.58 29.07
C THR A 3 -30.17 -33.23 28.92
N VAL A 4 -29.57 -32.33 28.14
CA VAL A 4 -30.09 -31.01 27.79
C VAL A 4 -30.76 -31.13 26.41
N PRO A 5 -31.96 -30.54 26.19
CA PRO A 5 -32.62 -30.58 24.88
C PRO A 5 -32.13 -29.44 23.97
N GLN A 6 -31.35 -29.80 22.95
CA GLN A 6 -31.29 -29.17 21.62
C GLN A 6 -32.41 -29.85 20.77
N ASP A 7 -33.17 -29.29 19.84
CA ASP A 7 -33.02 -28.19 18.90
C ASP A 7 -34.43 -27.76 18.45
N ALA A 8 -34.82 -26.50 18.62
CA ALA A 8 -36.01 -25.95 17.96
C ALA A 8 -35.73 -24.65 17.18
N GLY A 9 -34.50 -24.11 17.25
CA GLY A 9 -34.14 -22.85 16.62
C GLY A 9 -33.64 -22.97 15.18
N GLU A 10 -33.01 -24.08 14.81
CA GLU A 10 -32.32 -24.23 13.53
C GLU A 10 -33.28 -24.40 12.33
N THR A 11 -34.42 -25.05 12.54
CA THR A 11 -35.41 -25.29 11.48
C THR A 11 -36.01 -23.99 10.93
N SER A 12 -36.22 -22.97 11.77
CA SER A 12 -36.77 -21.67 11.35
C SER A 12 -35.81 -20.88 10.44
N ARG A 13 -34.49 -21.00 10.66
CA ARG A 13 -33.47 -20.34 9.83
C ARG A 13 -33.31 -21.04 8.49
N GLN A 14 -33.49 -22.36 8.46
CA GLN A 14 -33.45 -23.15 7.24
C GLN A 14 -34.60 -22.80 6.29
N VAL A 15 -35.82 -22.63 6.81
CA VAL A 15 -36.98 -22.22 5.99
C VAL A 15 -36.78 -20.83 5.38
N ASN A 16 -36.26 -19.87 6.16
CA ASN A 16 -35.98 -18.52 5.63
C ASN A 16 -34.88 -18.53 4.56
N ASN A 17 -33.84 -19.36 4.72
CA ASN A 17 -32.80 -19.52 3.70
C ASN A 17 -33.36 -20.17 2.42
N ILE A 18 -34.23 -21.17 2.55
CA ILE A 18 -34.89 -21.82 1.41
C ILE A 18 -35.78 -20.82 0.66
N LEU A 19 -36.60 -20.04 1.37
CA LEU A 19 -37.45 -19.00 0.75
C LEU A 19 -36.64 -17.89 0.08
N ARG A 20 -35.52 -17.47 0.69
CA ARG A 20 -34.62 -16.46 0.11
C ARG A 20 -33.95 -16.98 -1.17
N ASN A 21 -33.54 -18.25 -1.18
CA ASN A 21 -32.98 -18.89 -2.37
C ASN A 21 -34.02 -19.09 -3.48
N LEU A 22 -35.23 -19.56 -3.15
CA LEU A 22 -36.30 -19.75 -4.13
C LEU A 22 -36.74 -18.43 -4.76
N ARG A 23 -36.83 -17.34 -3.99
CA ARG A 23 -37.11 -16.01 -4.55
C ARG A 23 -35.99 -15.50 -5.46
N GLY A 24 -34.73 -15.76 -5.10
CA GLY A 24 -33.58 -15.42 -5.93
C GLY A 24 -33.51 -16.21 -7.24
N GLU A 25 -33.81 -17.50 -7.18
CA GLU A 25 -33.91 -18.39 -8.36
C GLU A 25 -35.04 -17.99 -9.30
N HIS A 26 -36.24 -17.73 -8.77
CA HIS A 26 -37.38 -17.33 -9.59
C HIS A 26 -37.11 -16.01 -10.34
N PHE A 27 -36.40 -15.07 -9.69
CA PHE A 27 -35.97 -13.82 -10.32
C PHE A 27 -34.93 -14.06 -11.43
N ARG A 28 -33.96 -14.96 -11.24
CA ARG A 28 -32.98 -15.32 -12.28
C ARG A 28 -33.63 -16.04 -13.45
N HIS A 29 -34.56 -16.96 -13.16
CA HIS A 29 -35.28 -17.72 -14.18
C HIS A 29 -36.21 -16.81 -15.00
N SER A 30 -36.94 -15.87 -14.38
CA SER A 30 -37.76 -14.91 -15.13
C SER A 30 -36.90 -14.01 -16.02
N ARG A 31 -35.71 -13.59 -15.55
CA ARG A 31 -34.79 -12.78 -16.35
C ARG A 31 -34.20 -13.53 -17.54
N ASN A 32 -33.87 -14.82 -17.36
CA ASN A 32 -33.38 -15.68 -18.43
C ASN A 32 -34.47 -15.99 -19.47
N LEU A 33 -35.70 -16.24 -19.05
CA LEU A 33 -36.84 -16.43 -19.95
C LEU A 33 -37.13 -15.18 -20.79
N GLN A 34 -36.94 -13.99 -20.22
CA GLN A 34 -37.11 -12.73 -20.94
C GLN A 34 -35.95 -12.44 -21.92
N ARG A 35 -34.90 -13.28 -21.98
CA ARG A 35 -33.71 -13.14 -22.84
C ARG A 35 -33.14 -11.71 -22.84
N VAL A 36 -33.24 -11.01 -21.72
CA VAL A 36 -32.77 -9.62 -21.63
C VAL A 36 -31.24 -9.65 -21.59
N PRO A 37 -30.54 -9.04 -22.57
CA PRO A 37 -29.08 -8.97 -22.53
C PRO A 37 -28.65 -8.26 -21.24
N ALA A 38 -27.61 -8.78 -20.57
CA ALA A 38 -27.15 -8.29 -19.26
C ALA A 38 -26.54 -6.87 -19.29
N SER A 39 -26.65 -6.16 -20.41
CA SER A 39 -26.14 -4.83 -20.64
C SER A 39 -27.19 -4.02 -21.40
N LEU A 40 -28.00 -3.27 -20.68
CA LEU A 40 -28.55 -1.96 -21.05
C LEU A 40 -29.44 -1.46 -19.89
N PRO A 41 -29.19 -0.26 -19.34
CA PRO A 41 -30.11 0.35 -18.40
C PRO A 41 -31.45 0.61 -19.12
N THR A 42 -32.54 0.22 -18.48
CA THR A 42 -33.90 0.36 -19.00
C THR A 42 -34.22 1.83 -19.30
N PRO A 43 -34.61 2.21 -20.53
CA PRO A 43 -35.01 3.56 -20.85
C PRO A 43 -36.53 3.68 -20.73
N LEU A 44 -37.03 4.11 -19.58
CA LEU A 44 -38.42 4.59 -19.45
C LEU A 44 -38.52 5.66 -18.36
N HIS A 45 -38.30 6.93 -18.72
CA HIS A 45 -39.35 7.93 -18.60
C HIS A 45 -38.99 9.20 -19.38
N VAL A 46 -39.80 9.48 -20.39
CA VAL A 46 -39.95 10.79 -21.01
C VAL A 46 -40.50 11.73 -19.92
N ASN A 47 -39.66 12.61 -19.39
CA ASN A 47 -39.97 13.87 -18.68
C ASN A 47 -38.66 14.58 -18.21
N ASN A 48 -37.60 14.51 -19.01
CA ASN A 48 -36.37 15.27 -18.77
C ASN A 48 -36.44 16.64 -19.47
N LEU A 49 -37.27 17.54 -18.93
CA LEU A 49 -36.99 18.97 -19.03
C LEU A 49 -36.28 19.35 -17.73
N PRO A 50 -35.06 19.91 -17.76
CA PRO A 50 -34.42 20.40 -16.56
C PRO A 50 -35.22 21.60 -16.03
N THR A 51 -35.97 21.41 -14.95
CA THR A 51 -36.70 22.47 -14.23
C THR A 51 -35.80 23.37 -13.39
N LEU A 52 -34.48 23.18 -13.44
CA LEU A 52 -33.52 24.07 -12.79
C LEU A 52 -32.95 25.04 -13.83
N PRO A 53 -33.21 26.36 -13.68
CA PRO A 53 -32.56 27.38 -14.48
C PRO A 53 -31.04 27.21 -14.40
N ILE A 54 -30.39 27.04 -15.55
CA ILE A 54 -28.93 26.88 -15.69
C ILE A 54 -28.15 28.00 -14.97
N GLY A 55 -28.75 29.18 -14.82
CA GLY A 55 -28.16 30.33 -14.11
C GLY A 55 -27.98 30.15 -12.60
N LEU A 56 -28.51 29.09 -11.97
CA LEU A 56 -28.27 28.79 -10.55
C LEU A 56 -27.06 27.86 -10.33
N ILE A 57 -26.66 27.08 -11.33
CA ILE A 57 -25.56 26.11 -11.22
C ILE A 57 -24.23 26.75 -11.65
N TYR A 58 -24.30 27.68 -12.61
CA TYR A 58 -23.16 28.46 -13.08
C TYR A 58 -23.47 29.96 -12.94
N PRO A 59 -23.06 30.62 -11.85
CA PRO A 59 -23.11 32.08 -11.81
C PRO A 59 -22.25 32.62 -12.96
N SER A 60 -22.89 33.33 -13.89
CA SER A 60 -22.19 34.00 -14.99
C SER A 60 -21.12 34.93 -14.42
N ALA A 61 -19.89 34.81 -14.92
CA ALA A 61 -18.74 35.58 -14.46
C ALA A 61 -18.85 37.09 -14.71
N GLU A 62 -19.94 37.57 -15.33
CA GLU A 62 -20.11 38.98 -15.71
C GLU A 62 -20.70 39.88 -14.61
N ASP A 63 -21.35 39.34 -13.57
CA ASP A 63 -21.99 40.17 -12.53
C ASP A 63 -21.05 40.58 -11.37
N SER A 64 -19.79 40.13 -11.36
CA SER A 64 -18.84 40.48 -10.29
C SER A 64 -18.15 41.85 -10.44
N ARG A 65 -18.51 42.65 -11.45
CA ARG A 65 -17.84 43.96 -11.72
C ARG A 65 -18.64 45.22 -11.36
N ARG A 66 -19.86 45.10 -10.86
CA ARG A 66 -20.64 46.27 -10.39
C ARG A 66 -21.15 46.05 -8.99
N ASN A 67 -20.28 46.26 -7.99
CA ASN A 67 -20.60 46.82 -6.67
C ASN A 67 -19.37 46.67 -5.76
N ALA A 68 -18.37 47.52 -5.98
CA ALA A 68 -17.21 47.65 -5.11
C ALA A 68 -17.25 48.99 -4.38
N VAL A 69 -18.16 49.16 -3.42
CA VAL A 69 -18.05 50.19 -2.38
C VAL A 69 -18.77 49.71 -1.10
N ALA A 70 -18.04 49.04 -0.19
CA ALA A 70 -18.16 49.18 1.27
C ALA A 70 -17.28 48.14 2.01
N PRO A 71 -16.48 48.53 3.02
CA PRO A 71 -15.75 47.59 3.86
C PRO A 71 -16.63 47.17 5.05
N LEU A 72 -16.97 45.88 5.17
CA LEU A 72 -17.72 45.36 6.32
C LEU A 72 -17.12 44.05 6.85
N ALA A 73 -16.74 44.15 8.12
CA ALA A 73 -16.48 43.15 9.15
C ALA A 73 -16.63 41.65 8.78
N HIS A 74 -15.56 40.90 9.06
CA HIS A 74 -15.54 39.44 9.12
C HIS A 74 -16.44 38.92 10.26
N HIS A 75 -17.68 38.54 9.93
CA HIS A 75 -18.47 37.65 10.78
C HIS A 75 -18.16 36.19 10.45
N PRO A 76 -17.93 35.31 11.45
CA PRO A 76 -17.84 33.88 11.21
C PRO A 76 -19.18 33.38 10.70
N SER A 77 -19.21 32.94 9.44
CA SER A 77 -20.39 32.39 8.79
C SER A 77 -20.94 31.22 9.61
N ARG A 78 -22.06 31.44 10.29
CA ARG A 78 -22.85 30.35 10.89
C ARG A 78 -23.23 29.37 9.77
N PRO A 79 -23.14 28.05 10.00
CA PRO A 79 -23.60 27.07 9.03
C PRO A 79 -25.07 27.31 8.73
N VAL A 80 -25.39 27.53 7.46
CA VAL A 80 -26.77 27.69 6.99
C VAL A 80 -27.48 26.37 7.22
N TRP A 81 -28.38 26.36 8.20
CA TRP A 81 -29.20 25.21 8.52
C TRP A 81 -30.27 25.09 7.43
N VAL A 82 -30.08 24.16 6.50
CA VAL A 82 -31.05 23.90 5.43
C VAL A 82 -32.05 22.87 5.95
N ALA A 83 -33.34 23.17 5.88
CA ALA A 83 -34.39 22.24 6.25
C ALA A 83 -34.40 21.04 5.28
N GLY A 84 -34.15 19.85 5.80
CA GLY A 84 -34.15 18.59 5.05
C GLY A 84 -33.49 17.46 5.85
N PRO A 85 -33.65 16.19 5.43
CA PRO A 85 -32.83 15.12 5.96
C PRO A 85 -31.35 15.44 5.70
N ASP A 86 -30.48 15.12 6.65
CA ASP A 86 -29.05 15.31 6.46
C ASP A 86 -28.60 14.64 5.14
N PRO A 87 -27.72 15.31 4.36
CA PRO A 87 -27.24 14.72 3.12
C PRO A 87 -26.60 13.35 3.40
N PRO A 88 -26.71 12.39 2.47
CA PRO A 88 -26.10 11.07 2.64
C PRO A 88 -24.62 11.22 3.02
N ARG A 89 -24.10 10.33 3.88
CA ARG A 89 -22.69 10.39 4.32
C ARG A 89 -21.67 10.37 3.18
N SER A 90 -22.04 9.89 2.00
CA SER A 90 -21.22 9.93 0.78
C SER A 90 -21.11 11.32 0.14
N TRP A 91 -22.00 12.25 0.50
CA TRP A 91 -22.05 13.64 0.00
C TRP A 91 -21.45 14.63 0.97
N THR A 92 -21.53 14.34 2.26
CA THR A 92 -20.62 14.97 3.22
C THR A 92 -19.24 14.38 2.96
N THR A 93 -18.46 15.02 2.08
CA THR A 93 -17.01 14.86 2.11
C THR A 93 -16.63 15.03 3.56
N LEU A 94 -16.31 13.92 4.24
CA LEU A 94 -15.78 13.92 5.58
C LEU A 94 -14.71 14.99 5.54
N SER A 95 -14.97 16.11 6.20
CA SER A 95 -14.00 17.14 6.50
C SER A 95 -13.04 16.49 7.49
N SER A 96 -12.25 15.56 6.96
CA SER A 96 -10.87 15.35 7.35
C SER A 96 -10.35 16.74 7.68
N PRO A 97 -9.72 16.93 8.85
CA PRO A 97 -9.09 18.21 9.17
C PRO A 97 -8.38 18.67 7.90
N LYS A 98 -8.72 19.88 7.43
CA LYS A 98 -8.19 20.44 6.18
C LYS A 98 -6.66 20.55 6.35
N ILE A 99 -5.96 19.44 6.13
CA ILE A 99 -4.55 19.45 5.78
C ILE A 99 -4.53 20.36 4.57
N LYS A 100 -3.86 21.51 4.71
CA LYS A 100 -3.87 22.51 3.64
C LYS A 100 -3.28 21.81 2.43
N GLU A 101 -3.83 21.99 1.23
CA GLU A 101 -3.29 21.36 0.02
C GLU A 101 -1.78 21.64 -0.16
N ALA A 102 -1.31 22.77 0.38
CA ALA A 102 0.11 23.11 0.49
C ALA A 102 0.94 22.06 1.26
N ASP A 103 0.42 21.50 2.36
CA ASP A 103 1.10 20.49 3.17
C ASP A 103 1.17 19.14 2.42
N LEU A 104 0.16 18.82 1.60
CA LEU A 104 0.15 17.61 0.76
C LEU A 104 1.15 17.69 -0.40
N ALA A 105 1.35 18.87 -0.98
CA ALA A 105 2.36 19.09 -2.01
C ALA A 105 3.78 18.88 -1.44
N ASP A 106 4.00 19.30 -0.19
CA ASP A 106 5.28 19.12 0.50
C ASP A 106 5.61 17.64 0.76
N MET A 107 4.60 16.83 1.09
CA MET A 107 4.75 15.36 1.28
C MET A 107 5.07 14.57 0.00
N ASN A 108 5.12 15.20 -1.17
CA ASN A 108 5.61 14.55 -2.39
C ASN A 108 7.00 15.04 -2.81
N SER A 109 7.57 16.01 -2.08
CA SER A 109 8.91 16.52 -2.35
C SER A 109 9.96 15.41 -2.16
N PRO A 110 11.06 15.41 -2.94
CA PRO A 110 12.16 14.47 -2.73
C PRO A 110 12.75 14.56 -1.32
N ALA A 111 12.88 15.76 -0.76
CA ALA A 111 13.40 15.98 0.60
C ALA A 111 12.52 15.31 1.66
N TRP A 112 11.18 15.41 1.53
CA TRP A 112 10.28 14.70 2.43
C TRP A 112 10.40 13.19 2.27
N ARG A 113 10.48 12.68 1.04
CA ARG A 113 10.60 11.23 0.76
C ARG A 113 11.91 10.67 1.29
N GLU A 114 13.02 11.40 1.13
CA GLU A 114 14.30 11.07 1.72
C GLU A 114 14.20 10.94 3.24
N HIS A 115 13.65 11.96 3.90
CA HIS A 115 13.46 11.94 5.35
C HIS A 115 12.53 10.79 5.78
N ALA A 116 11.41 10.60 5.08
CA ALA A 116 10.45 9.54 5.36
C ALA A 116 11.07 8.13 5.22
N LEU A 117 11.98 7.94 4.26
CA LEU A 117 12.60 6.65 3.97
C LEU A 117 13.95 6.41 4.69
N ASP A 118 14.54 7.41 5.35
CA ASP A 118 15.83 7.29 6.05
C ASP A 118 15.89 6.09 6.98
N LEU A 119 14.80 5.81 7.70
CA LEU A 119 14.74 4.65 8.61
C LEU A 119 14.81 3.31 7.86
N ALA A 120 14.06 3.17 6.77
CA ALA A 120 14.03 1.96 5.96
C ALA A 120 15.37 1.72 5.23
N PHE A 121 16.07 2.79 4.88
CA PHE A 121 17.34 2.75 4.16
C PHE A 121 18.57 2.83 5.05
N SER A 122 18.39 2.89 6.38
CA SER A 122 19.51 2.93 7.32
C SER A 122 20.36 1.65 7.25
N PRO A 123 21.69 1.76 7.14
CA PRO A 123 22.59 0.62 7.01
C PRO A 123 22.57 -0.30 8.24
N ASP A 124 22.32 0.25 9.43
CA ASP A 124 22.36 -0.49 10.69
C ASP A 124 21.24 -1.54 10.80
N ASN A 125 20.20 -1.39 9.98
CA ASN A 125 19.04 -2.27 9.97
C ASN A 125 19.25 -3.53 9.12
N ALA A 126 20.33 -3.59 8.31
CA ALA A 126 20.72 -4.78 7.58
C ALA A 126 21.36 -5.79 8.56
N SER A 127 20.53 -6.45 9.37
CA SER A 127 20.98 -7.51 10.29
C SER A 127 21.49 -8.76 9.58
N VAL A 128 21.35 -8.83 8.26
CA VAL A 128 22.02 -9.83 7.44
C VAL A 128 23.27 -9.19 6.87
N PRO A 129 24.48 -9.61 7.29
CA PRO A 129 25.72 -9.19 6.64
C PRO A 129 25.72 -9.76 5.23
N SER A 130 25.10 -9.05 4.29
CA SER A 130 25.18 -9.39 2.88
C SER A 130 26.60 -9.03 2.43
N PRO A 131 27.36 -9.97 1.82
CA PRO A 131 28.76 -9.79 1.43
C PRO A 131 28.99 -8.76 0.31
N GLY A 132 28.01 -7.92 0.02
CA GLY A 132 28.08 -6.81 -0.94
C GLY A 132 27.37 -5.57 -0.42
N ASN A 133 27.68 -5.12 0.80
CA ASN A 133 27.25 -3.84 1.35
C ASN A 133 27.81 -2.66 0.51
N CYS A 134 27.33 -2.53 -0.72
CA CYS A 134 27.47 -1.35 -1.54
C CYS A 134 26.71 -0.23 -0.84
N THR A 135 27.48 0.64 -0.18
CA THR A 135 27.21 2.04 0.16
C THR A 135 25.74 2.39 0.31
N SER A 136 25.29 2.62 1.54
CA SER A 136 23.97 3.19 1.77
C SER A 136 23.80 4.43 0.91
N LEU A 137 22.65 4.52 0.23
CA LEU A 137 22.20 5.70 -0.52
C LEU A 137 21.92 6.90 0.40
N ARG A 138 22.53 6.95 1.59
CA ARG A 138 22.55 8.20 2.35
C ARG A 138 23.12 9.22 1.39
N SER A 139 22.28 10.21 1.07
CA SER A 139 22.60 11.37 0.26
C SER A 139 24.06 11.67 0.47
N LEU A 140 24.82 11.50 -0.61
CA LEU A 140 26.23 11.84 -0.73
C LEU A 140 26.45 13.02 0.21
N GLN A 141 27.03 12.76 1.38
CA GLN A 141 27.14 13.80 2.40
C GLN A 141 27.78 14.99 1.68
N MET A 142 27.20 16.19 1.80
CA MET A 142 27.60 17.36 1.00
C MET A 142 29.11 17.36 0.72
N GLY A 143 29.52 16.96 -0.48
CA GLY A 143 30.93 16.78 -0.85
C GLY A 143 31.34 15.40 -1.36
N GLU A 144 30.54 14.35 -1.20
CA GLU A 144 30.83 13.05 -1.83
C GLU A 144 30.38 13.06 -3.30
N PHE A 145 31.24 12.56 -4.18
CA PHE A 145 30.91 12.43 -5.59
C PHE A 145 30.08 11.15 -5.81
N PRO A 146 29.03 11.18 -6.65
CA PRO A 146 28.28 9.99 -6.98
C PRO A 146 29.23 8.96 -7.60
N THR A 147 29.11 7.71 -7.19
CA THR A 147 29.86 6.62 -7.82
C THR A 147 29.47 6.52 -9.29
N LEU A 148 30.37 6.04 -10.14
CA LEU A 148 30.10 5.84 -11.56
C LEU A 148 28.83 4.98 -11.77
N ALA A 149 28.63 3.95 -10.94
CA ALA A 149 27.44 3.12 -10.98
C ALA A 149 26.15 3.92 -10.74
N LEU A 150 26.13 4.84 -9.77
CA LEU A 150 24.97 5.71 -9.53
C LEU A 150 24.72 6.66 -10.69
N LEU A 151 25.78 7.24 -11.28
CA LEU A 151 25.67 8.07 -12.48
C LEU A 151 25.09 7.28 -13.66
N SER A 152 25.57 6.06 -13.90
CA SER A 152 25.04 5.19 -14.96
C SER A 152 23.58 4.81 -14.73
N LEU A 153 23.21 4.45 -13.50
CA LEU A 153 21.82 4.17 -13.13
C LEU A 153 20.92 5.39 -13.29
N HIS A 154 21.43 6.59 -13.00
CA HIS A 154 20.73 7.84 -13.23
C HIS A 154 20.46 8.08 -14.72
N VAL A 155 21.47 7.87 -15.57
CA VAL A 155 21.30 7.97 -17.03
C VAL A 155 20.29 6.96 -17.53
N ILE A 156 20.38 5.69 -17.12
CA ILE A 156 19.39 4.65 -17.46
C ILE A 156 17.98 5.10 -17.04
N ARG A 157 17.83 5.65 -15.83
CA ARG A 157 16.53 6.11 -15.33
C ARG A 157 15.94 7.26 -16.16
N MET A 158 16.78 8.18 -16.62
CA MET A 158 16.38 9.38 -17.35
C MET A 158 16.08 9.09 -18.83
N GLU A 159 16.84 8.19 -19.44
CA GLU A 159 16.76 7.91 -20.88
C GLU A 159 15.84 6.72 -21.20
N CYS A 160 15.67 5.75 -20.29
CA CYS A 160 14.88 4.56 -20.57
C CYS A 160 13.42 4.70 -20.11
N SER A 161 12.51 4.41 -21.02
CA SER A 161 11.10 4.11 -20.75
C SER A 161 10.93 2.76 -20.02
N GLY A 162 9.72 2.49 -19.51
CA GLY A 162 9.43 1.23 -18.82
C GLY A 162 9.67 -0.04 -19.66
N TYR A 163 9.53 0.03 -20.99
CA TYR A 163 9.79 -1.10 -21.88
C TYR A 163 11.30 -1.31 -22.11
N GLU A 164 12.04 -0.24 -22.42
CA GLU A 164 13.51 -0.30 -22.57
C GLU A 164 14.18 -0.74 -21.26
N LEU A 165 13.64 -0.31 -20.12
CA LEU A 165 14.11 -0.74 -18.82
C LEU A 165 13.91 -2.24 -18.59
N ALA A 166 12.82 -2.82 -19.11
CA ALA A 166 12.58 -4.26 -19.06
C ALA A 166 13.58 -5.04 -19.93
N GLU A 167 13.96 -4.49 -21.08
CA GLU A 167 14.98 -5.08 -21.97
C GLU A 167 16.39 -5.01 -21.38
N ILE A 168 16.72 -3.92 -20.66
CA ILE A 168 18.03 -3.72 -20.06
C ILE A 168 18.18 -4.46 -18.72
N ARG A 169 17.07 -4.66 -17.97
CA ARG A 169 17.08 -5.26 -16.62
C ARG A 169 17.89 -6.58 -16.50
N PRO A 170 17.82 -7.54 -17.44
CA PRO A 170 18.64 -8.76 -17.37
C PRO A 170 20.16 -8.51 -17.34
N HIS A 171 20.60 -7.35 -17.82
CA HIS A 171 22.01 -6.93 -17.82
C HIS A 171 22.41 -6.14 -16.57
N ILE A 172 21.45 -5.77 -15.71
CA ILE A 172 21.70 -5.04 -14.46
C ILE A 172 21.75 -6.05 -13.31
N PRO A 173 22.86 -6.14 -12.56
CA PRO A 173 22.95 -6.96 -11.35
C PRO A 173 21.81 -6.66 -10.36
N PRO A 174 21.22 -7.67 -9.69
CA PRO A 174 20.07 -7.48 -8.80
C PRO A 174 20.27 -6.41 -7.71
N HIS A 175 21.46 -6.36 -7.12
CA HIS A 175 21.79 -5.36 -6.10
C HIS A 175 21.80 -3.92 -6.66
N LEU A 176 22.14 -3.72 -7.95
CA LEU A 176 22.05 -2.42 -8.61
C LEU A 176 20.60 -2.05 -8.97
N CYS A 177 19.77 -3.04 -9.33
CA CYS A 177 18.32 -2.83 -9.47
C CYS A 177 17.70 -2.32 -8.17
N ARG A 178 18.12 -2.89 -7.02
CA ARG A 178 17.70 -2.43 -5.69
C ARG A 178 18.11 -0.97 -5.43
N VAL A 179 19.36 -0.62 -5.75
CA VAL A 179 19.87 0.76 -5.63
C VAL A 179 19.08 1.72 -6.53
N LEU A 180 18.83 1.36 -7.79
CA LEU A 180 18.02 2.14 -8.73
C LEU A 180 16.60 2.37 -8.19
N MET A 181 15.97 1.34 -7.63
CA MET A 181 14.63 1.41 -7.05
C MET A 181 14.60 2.35 -5.83
N ARG A 182 15.55 2.24 -4.89
CA ARG A 182 15.66 3.14 -3.73
C ARG A 182 15.90 4.59 -4.13
N HIS A 183 16.83 4.82 -5.07
CA HIS A 183 17.10 6.16 -5.59
C HIS A 183 15.87 6.78 -6.26
N SER A 184 15.14 5.99 -7.06
CA SER A 184 13.91 6.43 -7.72
C SER A 184 12.80 6.72 -6.71
N ALA A 185 12.66 5.90 -5.67
CA ALA A 185 11.69 6.11 -4.59
C ALA A 185 11.82 7.50 -3.94
N ILE A 186 13.04 8.03 -3.81
CA ILE A 186 13.33 9.36 -3.25
C ILE A 186 13.17 10.47 -4.30
N ASN A 187 13.74 10.31 -5.49
CA ASN A 187 13.86 11.43 -6.43
C ASN A 187 12.67 11.48 -7.41
N CYS A 188 12.33 10.36 -8.05
CA CYS A 188 11.29 10.28 -9.07
C CYS A 188 10.64 8.88 -9.00
N PRO A 189 9.51 8.72 -8.27
CA PRO A 189 8.89 7.43 -8.02
C PRO A 189 8.66 6.67 -9.33
N LEU A 190 8.88 5.37 -9.30
CA LEU A 190 8.63 4.51 -10.45
C LEU A 190 7.12 4.40 -10.68
N SER A 191 6.69 4.53 -11.93
CA SER A 191 5.36 4.09 -12.35
C SER A 191 5.21 2.58 -12.17
N GLN A 192 3.97 2.08 -12.19
CA GLN A 192 3.74 0.64 -12.05
C GLN A 192 4.43 -0.19 -13.15
N ILE A 193 4.52 0.34 -14.37
CA ILE A 193 5.17 -0.34 -15.50
C ILE A 193 6.67 -0.44 -15.26
N GLU A 194 7.32 0.66 -14.87
CA GLU A 194 8.76 0.70 -14.55
C GLU A 194 9.09 -0.16 -13.31
N LEU A 195 8.23 -0.16 -12.29
CA LEU A 195 8.40 -1.00 -11.11
C LEU A 195 8.35 -2.49 -11.49
N ASN A 196 7.38 -2.89 -12.32
CA ASN A 196 7.29 -4.25 -12.83
C ASN A 196 8.50 -4.61 -13.71
N ALA A 197 9.02 -3.68 -14.51
CA ALA A 197 10.20 -3.89 -15.34
C ALA A 197 11.47 -4.11 -14.50
N ILE A 198 11.70 -3.28 -13.48
CA ILE A 198 12.84 -3.42 -12.56
C ILE A 198 12.72 -4.70 -11.73
N CYS A 199 11.53 -4.99 -11.20
CA CYS A 199 11.29 -6.16 -10.35
C CYS A 199 11.22 -7.48 -11.13
N GLY A 200 10.85 -7.45 -12.42
CA GLY A 200 10.75 -8.61 -13.29
C GLY A 200 9.78 -9.65 -12.74
N GLU A 201 10.06 -10.93 -13.03
CA GLU A 201 9.18 -12.04 -12.62
C GLU A 201 9.21 -12.31 -11.11
N GLU A 202 10.33 -12.01 -10.45
CA GLU A 202 10.47 -12.16 -8.99
C GLU A 202 9.55 -11.20 -8.22
N GLY A 203 9.19 -10.07 -8.83
CA GLY A 203 8.35 -9.06 -8.17
C GLY A 203 9.08 -8.23 -7.10
N HIS A 204 10.40 -8.34 -7.00
CA HIS A 204 11.26 -7.50 -6.16
C HIS A 204 12.68 -7.39 -6.71
N ALA A 205 13.46 -6.45 -6.17
CA ALA A 205 14.88 -6.29 -6.50
C ALA A 205 15.76 -6.67 -5.31
N ASP A 206 16.44 -7.81 -5.41
CA ASP A 206 17.35 -8.34 -4.37
C ASP A 206 16.68 -8.42 -2.98
N GLY A 207 15.50 -9.04 -2.95
CA GLY A 207 14.64 -9.22 -1.77
C GLY A 207 14.01 -7.96 -1.18
N GLU A 208 14.05 -6.83 -1.89
CA GLU A 208 13.41 -5.58 -1.49
C GLU A 208 12.38 -5.10 -2.52
N LEU A 209 11.26 -4.56 -2.03
CA LEU A 209 10.25 -3.91 -2.84
C LEU A 209 9.87 -2.55 -2.23
N VAL A 210 10.01 -1.50 -3.02
CA VAL A 210 9.66 -0.12 -2.61
C VAL A 210 8.59 0.43 -3.55
N VAL A 211 7.43 0.75 -3.00
CA VAL A 211 6.29 1.33 -3.72
C VAL A 211 6.00 2.72 -3.15
N VAL A 212 6.00 3.73 -4.02
CA VAL A 212 5.83 5.13 -3.60
C VAL A 212 4.74 5.81 -4.42
N GLY A 213 3.82 6.46 -3.72
CA GLY A 213 2.85 7.40 -4.29
C GLY A 213 1.40 6.94 -4.18
N PRO A 214 0.44 7.89 -4.30
CA PRO A 214 -0.99 7.66 -4.08
C PRO A 214 -1.67 6.86 -5.18
N HIS A 215 -1.10 6.85 -6.38
CA HIS A 215 -1.61 6.12 -7.54
C HIS A 215 -0.88 4.79 -7.77
N ALA A 216 0.21 4.54 -7.03
CA ALA A 216 0.84 3.24 -7.03
C ALA A 216 -0.08 2.25 -6.29
N ALA A 217 -0.15 1.01 -6.77
CA ALA A 217 -0.97 -0.01 -6.14
C ALA A 217 -0.31 -1.37 -6.32
N LEU A 218 -0.05 -2.04 -5.20
CA LEU A 218 0.48 -3.40 -5.25
C LEU A 218 -0.67 -4.38 -5.47
N ARG A 219 -0.62 -5.13 -6.57
CA ARG A 219 -1.69 -6.08 -6.87
C ARG A 219 -1.78 -7.16 -5.79
N SER A 220 -2.98 -7.60 -5.44
CA SER A 220 -3.20 -8.64 -4.43
C SER A 220 -2.60 -9.99 -4.80
N ASP A 221 -2.42 -10.26 -6.10
CA ASP A 221 -1.81 -11.48 -6.62
C ASP A 221 -0.27 -11.43 -6.67
N HIS A 222 0.35 -10.30 -6.31
CA HIS A 222 1.79 -10.08 -6.41
C HIS A 222 2.60 -11.16 -5.68
N PHE A 223 2.24 -11.45 -4.42
CA PHE A 223 2.96 -12.43 -3.60
C PHE A 223 2.58 -13.88 -3.92
N ARG A 224 1.38 -14.13 -4.47
CA ARG A 224 0.92 -15.50 -4.79
C ARG A 224 1.59 -16.06 -6.04
N ARG A 225 1.85 -15.20 -7.03
CA ARG A 225 2.45 -15.60 -8.31
C ARG A 225 3.82 -16.24 -8.14
N ILE A 226 4.59 -15.76 -7.16
CA ILE A 226 5.93 -16.26 -6.83
C ILE A 226 5.90 -17.77 -6.50
N HIS A 227 4.80 -18.28 -5.94
CA HIS A 227 4.67 -19.68 -5.57
C HIS A 227 4.14 -20.58 -6.70
N SER A 228 3.27 -20.06 -7.57
CA SER A 228 2.55 -20.89 -8.56
C SER A 228 3.36 -21.21 -9.83
N SER A 229 4.29 -20.35 -10.24
CA SER A 229 5.04 -20.55 -11.50
C SER A 229 5.98 -21.77 -11.48
N ARG A 230 6.21 -22.38 -10.32
CA ARG A 230 7.12 -23.52 -10.16
C ARG A 230 6.48 -24.88 -10.48
N GLU A 231 5.16 -24.98 -10.45
CA GLU A 231 4.46 -26.27 -10.57
C GLU A 231 3.89 -26.54 -11.98
N SER A 232 3.85 -25.55 -12.88
CA SER A 232 3.30 -25.75 -14.23
C SER A 232 4.31 -26.22 -15.28
N GLY A 233 5.52 -26.58 -14.87
CA GLY A 233 6.46 -27.31 -15.72
C GLY A 233 5.94 -28.72 -15.94
N LEU A 234 5.16 -28.90 -17.01
CA LEU A 234 4.77 -30.22 -17.51
C LEU A 234 6.01 -31.14 -17.54
N PRO A 235 5.91 -32.41 -17.13
CA PRO A 235 6.96 -33.39 -17.32
C PRO A 235 7.11 -33.65 -18.82
N GLY A 236 7.86 -32.78 -19.49
CA GLY A 236 8.25 -32.91 -20.89
C GLY A 236 9.18 -34.09 -21.02
N GLU A 237 8.73 -35.06 -21.80
CA GLU A 237 9.36 -36.35 -22.04
C GLU A 237 10.84 -36.25 -22.41
N CYS A 238 11.60 -37.12 -21.75
CA CYS A 238 12.93 -37.59 -22.07
C CYS A 238 13.27 -37.55 -23.58
N ALA A 239 14.16 -36.64 -23.98
CA ALA A 239 15.07 -36.90 -25.07
C ALA A 239 16.50 -36.71 -24.52
N ALA A 240 17.11 -37.84 -24.21
CA ALA A 240 18.47 -37.96 -23.76
C ALA A 240 19.42 -37.64 -24.91
N GLU A 241 20.26 -36.61 -24.77
CA GLU A 241 21.61 -36.63 -25.31
C GLU A 241 22.58 -36.05 -24.28
N GLU A 242 23.46 -36.92 -23.80
CA GLU A 242 24.54 -36.66 -22.85
C GLU A 242 25.50 -35.60 -23.40
N SER A 243 25.47 -34.39 -22.82
CA SER A 243 26.60 -33.47 -22.91
C SER A 243 27.07 -33.11 -21.50
N THR A 244 28.16 -33.76 -21.14
CA THR A 244 28.88 -33.73 -19.87
C THR A 244 29.61 -32.39 -19.69
N GLN A 245 28.86 -31.28 -19.63
CA GLN A 245 29.41 -29.93 -19.51
C GLN A 245 29.49 -29.49 -18.04
N TRP A 246 30.57 -29.91 -17.36
CA TRP A 246 30.83 -29.64 -15.94
C TRP A 246 31.22 -28.19 -15.61
N ASP A 247 31.42 -27.32 -16.62
CA ASP A 247 31.77 -25.90 -16.44
C ASP A 247 30.57 -24.94 -16.46
N SER A 248 29.33 -25.45 -16.51
CA SER A 248 28.12 -24.61 -16.44
C SER A 248 27.77 -24.21 -15.00
N LEU A 249 28.71 -23.57 -14.30
CA LEU A 249 28.51 -22.96 -12.97
C LEU A 249 27.46 -21.82 -12.99
N THR A 250 27.00 -21.41 -14.17
CA THR A 250 25.92 -20.43 -14.38
C THR A 250 24.54 -21.07 -14.53
N ALA A 251 24.44 -22.40 -14.63
CA ALA A 251 23.17 -23.11 -14.82
C ALA A 251 22.67 -23.86 -13.57
N GLN A 252 23.38 -23.76 -12.43
CA GLN A 252 22.78 -24.07 -11.14
C GLN A 252 21.83 -22.94 -10.81
N GLY A 253 20.56 -23.10 -11.19
CA GLY A 253 19.49 -22.13 -10.98
C GLY A 253 19.57 -21.56 -9.58
N SER A 254 20.00 -20.31 -9.48
CA SER A 254 20.01 -19.58 -8.22
C SER A 254 18.60 -19.65 -7.66
N GLU A 255 18.44 -20.22 -6.47
CA GLU A 255 17.14 -20.22 -5.81
C GLU A 255 16.59 -18.78 -5.81
N PRO A 256 15.31 -18.58 -6.17
CA PRO A 256 14.75 -17.25 -6.26
C PRO A 256 14.94 -16.53 -4.92
N SER A 257 15.46 -15.31 -4.97
CA SER A 257 15.66 -14.53 -3.76
C SER A 257 14.31 -14.32 -3.08
N SER A 258 14.25 -14.45 -1.75
CA SER A 258 13.01 -14.25 -1.00
C SER A 258 12.84 -12.77 -0.64
N LEU A 259 11.60 -12.26 -0.70
CA LEU A 259 11.29 -10.91 -0.23
C LEU A 259 11.46 -10.80 1.28
N PHE A 260 12.35 -9.91 1.74
CA PHE A 260 12.58 -9.63 3.15
C PHE A 260 12.31 -8.17 3.54
N SER A 261 12.26 -7.24 2.58
CA SER A 261 12.00 -5.82 2.83
C SER A 261 10.84 -5.30 1.97
N LEU A 262 9.80 -4.78 2.61
CA LEU A 262 8.67 -4.14 1.95
C LEU A 262 8.47 -2.72 2.47
N VAL A 263 8.51 -1.76 1.54
CA VAL A 263 8.36 -0.34 1.82
C VAL A 263 7.21 0.22 1.01
N LEU A 264 6.21 0.76 1.68
CA LEU A 264 5.06 1.42 1.08
C LEU A 264 4.98 2.85 1.61
N LEU A 265 5.07 3.83 0.71
CA LEU A 265 5.07 5.25 1.05
C LEU A 265 3.94 5.98 0.32
N SER A 266 2.99 6.54 1.08
CA SER A 266 1.84 7.26 0.53
C SER A 266 0.98 6.40 -0.42
N THR A 267 1.03 5.06 -0.30
CA THR A 267 0.39 4.10 -1.21
C THR A 267 -0.82 3.45 -0.55
N PRO A 268 -1.99 3.37 -1.22
CA PRO A 268 -3.12 2.63 -0.70
C PRO A 268 -2.83 1.13 -0.64
N LEU A 269 -3.12 0.50 0.51
CA LEU A 269 -3.06 -0.95 0.64
C LEU A 269 -4.23 -1.60 -0.08
N THR A 270 -3.91 -2.32 -1.15
CA THR A 270 -4.85 -3.07 -2.01
C THR A 270 -4.84 -4.58 -1.74
N PHE A 271 -4.00 -5.06 -0.82
CA PHE A 271 -3.87 -6.45 -0.44
C PHE A 271 -4.02 -6.62 1.08
N ALA A 272 -4.31 -7.84 1.54
CA ALA A 272 -4.39 -8.13 2.96
C ALA A 272 -3.00 -8.41 3.52
N LEU A 273 -2.69 -7.97 4.74
CA LEU A 273 -1.40 -8.29 5.40
C LEU A 273 -1.15 -9.81 5.52
N SER A 274 -2.20 -10.64 5.41
CA SER A 274 -2.10 -12.09 5.36
C SER A 274 -1.48 -12.65 4.07
N ASP A 275 -1.44 -11.86 3.00
CA ASP A 275 -0.80 -12.23 1.73
C ASP A 275 0.71 -11.94 1.75
N LEU A 276 1.24 -11.31 2.81
CA LEU A 276 2.66 -11.01 2.94
C LEU A 276 3.50 -12.28 3.19
N PRO A 277 4.68 -12.41 2.57
CA PRO A 277 5.61 -13.49 2.88
C PRO A 277 6.05 -13.46 4.36
N PRO A 278 6.17 -14.62 5.02
CA PRO A 278 6.64 -14.68 6.42
C PRO A 278 8.14 -14.35 6.55
N THR A 279 8.86 -14.24 5.44
CA THR A 279 10.27 -13.85 5.32
C THR A 279 10.51 -12.36 5.53
N ILE A 280 9.45 -11.54 5.60
CA ILE A 280 9.58 -10.09 5.82
C ILE A 280 10.21 -9.81 7.19
N THR A 281 11.35 -9.11 7.16
CA THR A 281 12.08 -8.60 8.32
C THR A 281 11.97 -7.08 8.44
N CYS A 282 11.85 -6.36 7.32
CA CYS A 282 11.67 -4.92 7.27
C CYS A 282 10.29 -4.60 6.66
N LEU A 283 9.40 -3.99 7.46
CA LEU A 283 8.09 -3.54 7.00
C LEU A 283 7.92 -2.06 7.29
N THR A 284 7.87 -1.26 6.23
CA THR A 284 7.69 0.19 6.30
C THR A 284 6.36 0.57 5.66
N LEU A 285 5.44 1.10 6.45
CA LEU A 285 4.10 1.53 6.06
C LEU A 285 3.94 3.00 6.41
N VAL A 286 4.41 3.90 5.54
CA VAL A 286 4.52 5.33 5.86
C VAL A 286 3.45 6.13 5.11
N ASN A 287 2.75 7.00 5.83
CA ASN A 287 1.67 7.84 5.28
C ASN A 287 0.60 7.05 4.51
N ILE A 288 0.20 5.88 5.01
CA ILE A 288 -0.84 5.05 4.39
C ILE A 288 -2.19 5.72 4.61
N PRO A 289 -3.01 5.93 3.56
CA PRO A 289 -4.22 6.74 3.66
C PRO A 289 -5.34 6.09 4.48
N LYS A 290 -5.29 4.77 4.69
CA LYS A 290 -6.33 4.01 5.40
C LYS A 290 -5.74 3.19 6.55
N PRO A 291 -6.49 3.02 7.66
CA PRO A 291 -6.07 2.16 8.75
C PRO A 291 -5.80 0.72 8.30
N VAL A 292 -4.78 0.12 8.89
CA VAL A 292 -4.34 -1.25 8.58
C VAL A 292 -4.64 -2.16 9.78
N ALA A 293 -5.04 -3.40 9.52
CA ALA A 293 -5.32 -4.39 10.56
C ALA A 293 -4.04 -4.94 11.22
N LEU A 294 -3.31 -4.07 11.93
CA LEU A 294 -2.00 -4.37 12.51
C LEU A 294 -2.05 -5.53 13.51
N GLN A 295 -3.15 -5.73 14.25
CA GLN A 295 -3.27 -6.74 15.32
C GLN A 295 -2.88 -8.18 14.90
N ARG A 296 -2.99 -8.50 13.60
CA ARG A 296 -2.66 -9.82 13.05
C ARG A 296 -1.25 -9.90 12.45
N LEU A 297 -0.54 -8.78 12.34
CA LEU A 297 0.81 -8.73 11.78
C LEU A 297 1.77 -9.75 12.41
N PRO A 298 1.79 -10.00 13.75
CA PRO A 298 2.71 -10.98 14.33
C PRO A 298 2.44 -12.43 13.88
N LEU A 299 1.24 -12.73 13.39
CA LEU A 299 0.90 -14.03 12.84
C LEU A 299 1.46 -14.21 11.41
N TYR A 300 1.47 -13.13 10.63
CA TYR A 300 1.82 -13.19 9.20
C TYR A 300 3.30 -12.90 8.95
N CYS A 301 3.88 -11.93 9.67
CA CYS A 301 5.27 -11.56 9.54
C CYS A 301 5.96 -11.68 10.91
N PRO A 302 6.22 -12.91 11.38
CA PRO A 302 6.79 -13.13 12.71
C PRO A 302 8.24 -12.65 12.84
N LEU A 303 8.96 -12.50 11.72
CA LEU A 303 10.38 -12.15 11.66
C LEU A 303 10.64 -10.64 11.57
N VAL A 304 9.60 -9.79 11.67
CA VAL A 304 9.74 -8.34 11.57
C VAL A 304 10.68 -7.81 12.66
N SER A 305 11.82 -7.29 12.22
CA SER A 305 12.83 -6.62 13.04
C SER A 305 12.74 -5.11 12.97
N LEU A 306 12.26 -4.57 11.85
CA LEU A 306 11.97 -3.15 11.66
C LEU A 306 10.51 -2.97 11.25
N LEU A 307 9.77 -2.21 12.05
CA LEU A 307 8.41 -1.78 11.73
C LEU A 307 8.34 -0.25 11.73
N ASP A 308 8.15 0.37 10.57
CA ASP A 308 7.94 1.82 10.48
C ASP A 308 6.48 2.14 10.14
N LEU A 309 5.80 2.85 11.04
CA LEU A 309 4.43 3.33 10.92
C LEU A 309 4.37 4.87 10.95
N SER A 310 5.46 5.54 10.59
CA SER A 310 5.57 7.00 10.60
C SER A 310 4.51 7.68 9.71
N TYR A 311 4.11 8.88 10.09
CA TYR A 311 3.24 9.81 9.36
C TYR A 311 1.85 9.26 8.99
N ASN A 312 1.40 8.18 9.63
CA ASN A 312 0.06 7.66 9.43
C ASN A 312 -0.98 8.51 10.16
N SER A 313 -1.76 9.29 9.41
CA SER A 313 -2.77 10.20 9.99
C SER A 313 -3.83 9.49 10.84
N TRP A 314 -4.12 8.21 10.59
CA TRP A 314 -5.04 7.39 11.38
C TRP A 314 -4.49 6.93 12.73
N LEU A 315 -3.19 7.12 13.00
CA LEU A 315 -2.57 6.89 14.31
C LEU A 315 -2.60 8.14 15.22
N ILE A 316 -2.85 9.33 14.66
CA ILE A 316 -2.82 10.60 15.40
C ILE A 316 -4.01 10.77 16.38
N PRO A 317 -5.26 10.42 16.03
CA PRO A 317 -6.39 10.52 16.95
C PRO A 317 -6.28 9.57 18.15
N ALA A 318 -7.03 9.82 19.21
CA ALA A 318 -7.08 8.95 20.41
C ALA A 318 -7.48 7.49 20.09
N SER A 319 -8.20 7.25 18.98
CA SER A 319 -8.48 5.89 18.50
C SER A 319 -7.25 5.16 17.98
N GLY A 320 -6.32 5.89 17.34
CA GLY A 320 -5.04 5.34 16.87
C GLY A 320 -4.12 5.00 18.03
N GLU A 321 -4.08 5.85 19.05
CA GLU A 321 -3.36 5.60 20.29
C GLU A 321 -3.87 4.32 21.00
N LYS A 322 -5.19 4.14 21.11
CA LYS A 322 -5.79 2.91 21.63
C LYS A 322 -5.38 1.68 20.80
N LEU A 323 -5.35 1.80 19.48
CA LEU A 323 -4.93 0.71 18.59
C LEU A 323 -3.48 0.29 18.87
N LEU A 324 -2.57 1.25 19.12
CA LEU A 324 -1.18 0.96 19.49
C LEU A 324 -1.07 0.38 20.91
N HIS A 325 -1.88 0.83 21.86
CA HIS A 325 -1.91 0.29 23.22
C HIS A 325 -2.43 -1.15 23.29
N ASP A 326 -3.46 -1.45 22.51
CA ASP A 326 -4.06 -2.78 22.44
C ASP A 326 -3.24 -3.76 21.58
N TYR A 327 -2.18 -3.25 20.92
CA TYR A 327 -1.35 -4.05 20.05
C TYR A 327 -0.50 -5.06 20.85
N PRO A 328 -0.45 -6.35 20.44
CA PRO A 328 0.29 -7.37 21.17
C PRO A 328 1.81 -7.31 20.87
N TRP A 329 2.49 -6.25 21.31
CA TRP A 329 3.93 -6.00 21.08
C TRP A 329 4.83 -7.15 21.51
N THR A 330 4.45 -7.90 22.53
CA THR A 330 5.16 -9.07 23.05
C THR A 330 5.23 -10.23 22.05
N LYS A 331 4.38 -10.24 21.02
CA LYS A 331 4.39 -11.28 19.98
C LYS A 331 5.44 -11.00 18.89
N LEU A 332 5.88 -9.77 18.71
CA LEU A 332 6.92 -9.41 17.74
C LEU A 332 8.33 -9.61 18.33
N ARG A 333 8.72 -10.86 18.55
CA ARG A 333 9.96 -11.19 19.29
C ARG A 333 11.25 -10.64 18.66
N TYR A 334 11.25 -10.44 17.35
CA TYR A 334 12.43 -9.96 16.61
C TYR A 334 12.47 -8.44 16.42
N LEU A 335 11.41 -7.72 16.83
CA LEU A 335 11.33 -6.26 16.64
C LEU A 335 12.47 -5.58 17.41
N LYS A 336 13.32 -4.85 16.69
CA LYS A 336 14.43 -4.06 17.21
C LYS A 336 14.17 -2.57 17.04
N VAL A 337 13.50 -2.17 15.96
CA VAL A 337 13.29 -0.77 15.60
C VAL A 337 11.82 -0.51 15.28
N LEU A 338 11.27 0.51 15.91
CA LEU A 338 9.88 0.94 15.72
C LEU A 338 9.84 2.42 15.33
N GLY A 339 9.43 2.70 14.10
CA GLY A 339 9.22 4.06 13.58
C GLY A 339 7.81 4.56 13.84
N LEU A 340 7.68 5.70 14.51
CA LEU A 340 6.41 6.36 14.86
C LEU A 340 6.50 7.88 14.65
N ARG A 341 7.33 8.34 13.69
CA ARG A 341 7.53 9.78 13.45
C ARG A 341 6.23 10.45 13.05
N GLY A 342 5.91 11.59 13.65
CA GLY A 342 4.65 12.28 13.39
C GLY A 342 3.40 11.59 13.94
N CYS A 343 3.56 10.50 14.71
CA CYS A 343 2.50 9.87 15.50
C CYS A 343 2.59 10.34 16.96
N ARG A 344 1.51 10.19 17.73
CA ARG A 344 1.53 10.48 19.16
C ARG A 344 2.13 9.31 19.93
N VAL A 345 3.29 9.50 20.52
CA VAL A 345 3.96 8.50 21.37
C VAL A 345 3.84 8.89 22.83
N THR A 346 3.18 8.05 23.63
CA THR A 346 3.06 8.25 25.08
C THR A 346 4.09 7.41 25.83
N PRO A 347 4.52 7.84 27.04
CA PRO A 347 5.41 7.03 27.88
C PRO A 347 4.83 5.65 28.21
N LEU A 348 3.50 5.56 28.30
CA LEU A 348 2.79 4.29 28.49
C LEU A 348 3.02 3.35 27.30
N LEU A 349 2.96 3.85 26.07
CA LEU A 349 3.22 3.05 24.88
C LEU A 349 4.66 2.50 24.89
N LEU A 350 5.64 3.34 25.21
CA LEU A 350 7.05 2.91 25.32
C LEU A 350 7.23 1.78 26.34
N SER A 351 6.60 1.91 27.52
CA SER A 351 6.64 0.87 28.56
C SER A 351 5.98 -0.44 28.11
N GLN A 352 4.95 -0.37 27.26
CA GLN A 352 4.26 -1.54 26.74
C GLN A 352 5.04 -2.23 25.63
N VAL A 353 5.66 -1.47 24.71
CA VAL A 353 6.50 -2.01 23.63
C VAL A 353 7.66 -2.83 24.19
N ASN A 354 8.29 -2.33 25.26
CA ASN A 354 9.44 -2.96 25.91
C ASN A 354 9.08 -3.96 27.03
N ARG A 355 7.79 -4.19 27.28
CA ARG A 355 7.35 -5.08 28.37
C ARG A 355 7.82 -6.52 28.13
N GLY A 356 8.69 -7.00 29.02
CA GLY A 356 9.18 -8.39 29.02
C GLY A 356 10.22 -8.70 27.95
N ARG A 357 10.84 -7.67 27.35
CA ARG A 357 11.97 -7.81 26.44
C ARG A 357 13.29 -7.72 27.20
N TRP A 358 14.31 -8.35 26.63
CA TRP A 358 15.69 -8.29 27.16
C TRP A 358 16.43 -7.11 26.54
N ASP A 359 16.27 -6.94 25.23
CA ASP A 359 16.74 -5.78 24.49
C ASP A 359 15.58 -4.80 24.26
N ASP A 360 15.79 -3.55 24.62
CA ASP A 360 14.82 -2.49 24.37
C ASP A 360 14.67 -2.23 22.86
N VAL A 361 13.42 -2.06 22.42
CA VAL A 361 13.11 -1.62 21.06
C VAL A 361 13.48 -0.15 20.92
N HIS A 362 14.27 0.18 19.90
CA HIS A 362 14.60 1.55 19.56
C HIS A 362 13.40 2.24 18.90
N VAL A 363 12.72 3.12 19.64
CA VAL A 363 11.52 3.84 19.16
C VAL A 363 11.90 5.23 18.64
N ILE A 364 11.79 5.42 17.33
CA ILE A 364 12.07 6.69 16.65
C ILE A 364 10.74 7.41 16.41
N HIS A 365 10.55 8.60 16.96
CA HIS A 365 9.27 9.31 17.00
C HIS A 365 9.39 10.80 16.76
#